data_AF-A0A3S3L4T9-F1
#
_entry.id   AF-A0A3S3L4T9-F1
#
_cell.length_a   1.000
_cell.length_b   1.000
_cell.length_c   1.000
_cell.angle_alpha   90.00
_cell.angle_beta   90.00
_cell.angle_gamma   90.00
#
_symmetry.space_group_name_H-M   'P 1'
#
loop_
_entity.id
_entity.type
_entity.pdbx_description
1 polymer ?
#
loop_
_entity_poly.entity_id
_entity_poly.type
_entity_poly.pdbx_seq_one_letter_code
_entity_poly.pdbx_strand_id
1 'polypeptide(L)'
;MEDETQEHLEHAEHAEHAAHEGNPFLTTVSVTIAVLAVLAATVGSFESLETAEAINDKSEAAYLQNKASDQWGFFQAKSIKKNSYQIAAAMGGPAAAQFQSSAKRNEADEAEIQAKATEFEKQVDEKLRDSEIREHRHHVLTFGVTLLHISIAVATLSIVTRGKRWPWLASLGLGALGIIAAGFAYA
;
A
#
# COMPACT_ATOMS: atom_id res chain seq x y z
N MET A 1 -15.89 0.96 -5.72
CA MET A 1 -15.67 -0.22 -6.57
C MET A 1 -16.93 -0.62 -7.35
N GLU A 2 -18.15 -0.44 -6.80
CA GLU A 2 -19.39 -0.64 -7.58
C GLU A 2 -19.65 0.49 -8.61
N ASP A 3 -19.17 1.71 -8.34
CA ASP A 3 -19.42 2.90 -9.18
C ASP A 3 -18.59 2.91 -10.49
N GLU A 4 -17.29 2.58 -10.43
CA GLU A 4 -16.42 2.52 -11.62
C GLU A 4 -16.83 1.42 -12.61
N THR A 5 -17.35 0.31 -12.09
CA THR A 5 -17.88 -0.77 -12.93
C THR A 5 -19.14 -0.36 -13.68
N GLN A 6 -19.96 0.55 -13.12
CA GLN A 6 -21.14 1.06 -13.82
C GLN A 6 -20.76 2.02 -14.95
N GLU A 7 -19.84 2.97 -14.72
CA GLU A 7 -19.43 3.90 -15.79
C GLU A 7 -18.80 3.18 -17.00
N HIS A 8 -18.03 2.11 -16.76
CA HIS A 8 -17.45 1.32 -17.85
C HIS A 8 -18.52 0.60 -18.70
N LEU A 9 -19.61 0.16 -18.09
CA LEU A 9 -20.74 -0.47 -18.78
C LEU A 9 -21.51 0.56 -19.61
N GLU A 10 -21.73 1.77 -19.08
CA GLU A 10 -22.39 2.85 -19.82
C GLU A 10 -21.54 3.32 -21.03
N HIS A 11 -20.22 3.41 -20.89
CA HIS A 11 -19.32 3.70 -22.01
C HIS A 11 -19.32 2.58 -23.06
N ALA A 12 -19.43 1.32 -22.65
CA ALA A 12 -19.54 0.18 -23.56
C ALA A 12 -20.87 0.18 -24.32
N GLU A 13 -21.99 0.47 -23.67
CA GLU A 13 -23.33 0.55 -24.28
C GLU A 13 -23.41 1.68 -25.33
N HIS A 14 -22.87 2.86 -25.01
CA HIS A 14 -22.78 3.96 -25.98
C HIS A 14 -21.86 3.63 -27.16
N ALA A 15 -20.79 2.87 -26.94
CA ALA A 15 -19.89 2.41 -28.00
C ALA A 15 -20.55 1.35 -28.91
N GLU A 16 -21.44 0.51 -28.36
CA GLU A 16 -22.21 -0.51 -29.09
C GLU A 16 -23.28 0.14 -29.99
N HIS A 17 -24.05 1.11 -29.46
CA HIS A 17 -25.06 1.82 -30.25
C HIS A 17 -24.46 2.61 -31.43
N ALA A 18 -23.27 3.20 -31.26
CA ALA A 18 -22.57 3.91 -32.33
C ALA A 18 -22.00 2.99 -33.41
N ALA A 19 -21.69 1.74 -33.09
CA ALA A 19 -21.20 0.76 -34.07
C ALA A 19 -22.30 0.33 -35.06
N HIS A 20 -23.58 0.39 -34.66
CA HIS A 20 -24.71 0.06 -35.52
C HIS A 20 -25.05 1.12 -36.58
N GLU A 21 -24.52 2.34 -36.51
CA GLU A 21 -24.75 3.41 -37.50
C GLU A 21 -23.92 3.26 -38.80
N GLY A 22 -23.08 2.22 -38.94
CA GLY A 22 -22.40 1.89 -40.20
C GLY A 22 -21.22 2.78 -40.59
N ASN A 23 -20.71 3.62 -39.68
CA ASN A 23 -19.52 4.46 -39.92
C ASN A 23 -18.23 3.72 -39.47
N PRO A 24 -17.31 3.35 -40.38
CA PRO A 24 -16.09 2.61 -40.03
C PRO A 24 -15.17 3.36 -39.04
N PHE A 25 -15.25 4.69 -38.98
CA PHE A 25 -14.52 5.49 -37.99
C PHE A 25 -15.07 5.27 -36.58
N LEU A 26 -16.39 5.24 -36.40
CA LEU A 26 -17.02 5.03 -35.09
C LEU A 26 -16.71 3.63 -34.56
N THR A 27 -16.74 2.60 -35.41
CA THR A 27 -16.28 1.25 -35.05
C THR A 27 -14.83 1.24 -34.57
N THR A 28 -13.94 2.00 -35.22
CA THR A 28 -12.53 2.11 -34.80
C THR A 28 -12.40 2.78 -33.42
N VAL A 29 -13.18 3.83 -33.15
CA VAL A 29 -13.22 4.49 -31.84
C VAL A 29 -13.72 3.53 -30.76
N SER A 30 -14.81 2.80 -31.01
CA SER A 30 -15.35 1.80 -30.07
C SER A 30 -14.34 0.71 -29.72
N VAL A 31 -13.61 0.16 -30.71
CA VAL A 31 -12.53 -0.80 -30.46
C VAL A 31 -11.39 -0.16 -29.64
N THR A 32 -11.06 1.11 -29.91
CA THR A 32 -10.04 1.84 -29.14
C THR A 32 -10.44 1.96 -27.66
N ILE A 33 -11.70 2.32 -27.40
CA ILE A 33 -12.25 2.40 -26.03
C ILE A 33 -12.14 1.05 -25.32
N ALA A 34 -12.53 -0.04 -25.98
CA ALA A 34 -12.44 -1.39 -25.41
C ALA A 34 -10.98 -1.76 -25.06
N VAL A 35 -10.02 -1.45 -25.92
CA VAL A 35 -8.59 -1.68 -25.64
C VAL A 35 -8.11 -0.84 -24.47
N LEU A 36 -8.45 0.44 -24.41
CA LEU A 36 -8.08 1.33 -23.31
C LEU A 36 -8.69 0.86 -21.98
N ALA A 37 -9.92 0.36 -21.99
CA ALA A 37 -10.58 -0.18 -20.80
C ALA A 37 -9.87 -1.44 -20.26
N VAL A 38 -9.47 -2.36 -21.14
CA VAL A 38 -8.69 -3.55 -20.73
C VAL A 38 -7.34 -3.14 -20.12
N LEU A 39 -6.68 -2.13 -20.71
CA LEU A 39 -5.45 -1.59 -20.17
C LEU A 39 -5.66 -0.91 -18.82
N ALA A 40 -6.71 -0.09 -18.66
CA ALA A 40 -7.07 0.55 -17.40
C ALA A 40 -7.32 -0.48 -16.30
N ALA A 41 -8.12 -1.52 -16.59
CA ALA A 41 -8.39 -2.61 -15.65
C ALA A 41 -7.11 -3.38 -15.26
N THR A 42 -6.18 -3.56 -16.20
CA THR A 42 -4.89 -4.23 -15.94
C THR A 42 -4.03 -3.39 -15.01
N VAL A 43 -3.87 -2.09 -15.29
CA VAL A 43 -3.08 -1.19 -14.42
C VAL A 43 -3.75 -1.03 -13.05
N GLY A 44 -5.08 -0.93 -13.00
CA GLY A 44 -5.84 -0.89 -11.75
C GLY A 44 -5.69 -2.18 -10.92
N SER A 45 -5.54 -3.33 -11.57
CA SER A 45 -5.25 -4.58 -10.86
C SER A 45 -3.87 -4.53 -10.17
N PHE A 46 -2.84 -3.98 -10.83
CA PHE A 46 -1.53 -3.79 -10.20
C PHE A 46 -1.57 -2.79 -9.05
N GLU A 47 -2.31 -1.69 -9.23
CA GLU A 47 -2.54 -0.68 -8.19
C GLU A 47 -3.19 -1.27 -6.94
N SER A 48 -4.20 -2.12 -7.13
CA SER A 48 -4.86 -2.86 -6.05
C SER A 48 -3.93 -3.87 -5.36
N LEU A 49 -3.05 -4.57 -6.11
CA LEU A 49 -2.09 -5.51 -5.54
C LEU A 49 -1.05 -4.79 -4.66
N GLU A 50 -0.44 -3.71 -5.16
CA GLU A 50 0.53 -2.91 -4.38
C GLU A 50 -0.10 -2.34 -3.10
N THR A 51 -1.37 -1.91 -3.18
CA THR A 51 -2.14 -1.46 -2.00
C THR A 51 -2.33 -2.58 -0.98
N ALA A 52 -2.73 -3.77 -1.44
CA ALA A 52 -2.95 -4.92 -0.57
C ALA A 52 -1.66 -5.35 0.14
N GLU A 53 -0.54 -5.39 -0.59
CA GLU A 53 0.76 -5.69 -0.01
C GLU A 53 1.21 -4.61 0.99
N ALA A 54 1.05 -3.32 0.67
CA ALA A 54 1.40 -2.24 1.58
C ALA A 54 0.61 -2.30 2.91
N ILE A 55 -0.68 -2.65 2.84
CA ILE A 55 -1.53 -2.88 4.01
C ILE A 55 -1.06 -4.10 4.81
N ASN A 56 -0.66 -5.18 4.13
CA ASN A 56 -0.15 -6.37 4.77
C ASN A 56 1.13 -6.07 5.57
N ASP A 57 2.08 -5.30 5.02
CA ASP A 57 3.28 -4.93 5.78
C ASP A 57 2.98 -4.00 6.95
N LYS A 58 2.10 -3.00 6.76
CA LYS A 58 1.69 -2.10 7.86
C LYS A 58 1.04 -2.92 8.99
N SER A 59 0.29 -3.96 8.64
CA SER A 59 -0.32 -4.88 9.61
C SER A 59 0.73 -5.74 10.32
N GLU A 60 1.71 -6.27 9.59
CA GLU A 60 2.81 -7.05 10.16
C GLU A 60 3.73 -6.19 11.04
N ALA A 61 4.02 -4.96 10.61
CA ALA A 61 4.73 -3.96 11.39
C ALA A 61 3.99 -3.63 12.69
N ALA A 62 2.67 -3.42 12.64
CA ALA A 62 1.87 -3.19 13.84
C ALA A 62 1.90 -4.41 14.79
N TYR A 63 1.85 -5.62 14.25
CA TYR A 63 1.99 -6.85 15.04
C TYR A 63 3.37 -6.96 15.71
N LEU A 64 4.45 -6.66 15.00
CA LEU A 64 5.81 -6.63 15.54
C LEU A 64 6.00 -5.51 16.57
N GLN A 65 5.42 -4.33 16.33
CA GLN A 65 5.44 -3.21 17.27
C GLN A 65 4.74 -3.57 18.58
N ASN A 66 3.64 -4.31 18.53
CA ASN A 66 2.98 -4.83 19.72
C ASN A 66 3.91 -5.77 20.50
N LYS A 67 4.60 -6.69 19.80
CA LYS A 67 5.60 -7.57 20.45
C LYS A 67 6.76 -6.79 21.06
N ALA A 68 7.28 -5.78 20.37
CA ALA A 68 8.32 -4.90 20.91
C ALA A 68 7.84 -4.18 22.18
N SER A 69 6.62 -3.64 22.14
CA SER A 69 5.99 -2.96 23.27
C SER A 69 5.81 -3.89 24.47
N ASP A 70 5.40 -5.14 24.25
CA ASP A 70 5.32 -6.17 25.29
C ASP A 70 6.70 -6.45 25.92
N GLN A 71 7.75 -6.57 25.09
CA GLN A 71 9.12 -6.76 25.60
C GLN A 71 9.59 -5.56 26.41
N TRP A 72 9.33 -4.34 25.95
CA TRP A 72 9.62 -3.13 26.74
C TRP A 72 8.84 -3.09 28.06
N GLY A 73 7.59 -3.56 28.06
CA GLY A 73 6.81 -3.74 29.27
C GLY A 73 7.45 -4.73 30.25
N PHE A 74 7.94 -5.88 29.76
CA PHE A 74 8.68 -6.84 30.60
C PHE A 74 10.00 -6.27 31.11
N PHE A 75 10.74 -5.54 30.29
CA PHE A 75 11.98 -4.86 30.67
C PHE A 75 11.72 -3.88 31.81
N GLN A 76 10.72 -3.01 31.68
CA GLN A 76 10.34 -2.06 32.72
C GLN A 76 9.93 -2.77 34.02
N ALA A 77 9.12 -3.83 33.92
CA ALA A 77 8.72 -4.61 35.10
C ALA A 77 9.91 -5.28 35.79
N LYS A 78 10.88 -5.79 35.03
CA LYS A 78 12.13 -6.38 35.55
C LYS A 78 13.01 -5.33 36.23
N SER A 79 13.17 -4.17 35.60
CA SER A 79 13.91 -3.03 36.16
C SER A 79 13.34 -2.56 37.49
N ILE A 80 12.00 -2.45 37.61
CA ILE A 80 11.34 -2.12 38.88
C ILE A 80 11.62 -3.19 39.95
N LYS A 81 11.57 -4.49 39.60
CA LYS A 81 11.87 -5.59 40.54
C LYS A 81 13.34 -5.58 40.97
N LYS A 82 14.26 -5.38 40.03
CA LYS A 82 15.69 -5.24 40.28
C LYS A 82 15.95 -4.09 41.26
N ASN A 83 15.43 -2.89 40.98
CA ASN A 83 15.58 -1.73 41.86
C ASN A 83 15.00 -2.00 43.26
N SER A 84 13.84 -2.66 43.32
CA SER A 84 13.22 -3.05 44.61
C SER A 84 14.11 -4.00 45.42
N TYR A 85 14.75 -4.99 44.78
CA TYR A 85 15.71 -5.88 45.44
C TYR A 85 17.01 -5.17 45.83
N GLN A 86 17.49 -4.22 45.03
CA GLN A 86 18.67 -3.43 45.36
C GLN A 86 18.42 -2.56 46.61
N ILE A 87 17.24 -1.92 46.70
CA ILE A 87 16.83 -1.17 47.89
C ILE A 87 16.75 -2.09 49.11
N ALA A 88 16.10 -3.26 48.99
CA ALA A 88 16.00 -4.23 50.08
C ALA A 88 17.37 -4.76 50.55
N ALA A 89 18.31 -5.00 49.62
CA ALA A 89 19.67 -5.39 49.95
C ALA A 89 20.43 -4.27 50.68
N ALA A 90 20.23 -3.01 50.27
CA ALA A 90 20.87 -1.84 50.87
C ALA A 90 20.36 -1.54 52.30
N MET A 91 19.11 -1.92 52.62
CA MET A 91 18.57 -1.85 53.98
C MET A 91 19.23 -2.85 54.95
N GLY A 92 19.93 -3.87 54.42
CA GLY A 92 20.65 -4.88 55.21
C GLY A 92 19.77 -6.02 55.72
N GLY A 93 20.29 -6.78 56.68
CA GLY A 93 19.62 -7.93 57.30
C GLY A 93 20.03 -9.30 56.74
N PRO A 94 19.52 -10.42 57.31
CA PRO A 94 19.99 -11.77 57.01
C PRO A 94 19.81 -12.20 55.54
N ALA A 95 18.83 -11.61 54.84
CA ALA A 95 18.51 -11.92 53.44
C ALA A 95 19.20 -11.00 52.42
N ALA A 96 20.04 -10.06 52.83
CA ALA A 96 20.64 -9.06 51.94
C ALA A 96 21.40 -9.68 50.75
N ALA A 97 22.17 -10.75 50.98
CA ALA A 97 22.89 -11.45 49.92
C ALA A 97 21.94 -12.11 48.90
N GLN A 98 20.79 -12.63 49.36
CA GLN A 98 19.78 -13.24 48.49
C GLN A 98 19.10 -12.19 47.59
N PHE A 99 18.80 -11.01 48.14
CA PHE A 99 18.25 -9.90 47.35
C PHE A 99 19.26 -9.41 46.31
N GLN A 100 20.55 -9.31 46.66
CA GLN A 100 21.59 -8.92 45.72
C GLN A 100 21.76 -9.93 44.57
N SER A 101 21.69 -11.24 44.87
CA SER A 101 21.67 -12.29 43.84
C SER A 101 20.44 -12.19 42.94
N SER A 102 19.26 -11.88 43.49
CA SER A 102 18.02 -11.74 42.73
C SER A 102 18.04 -10.52 41.82
N ALA A 103 18.65 -9.41 42.26
CA ALA A 103 18.88 -8.22 41.45
C ALA A 103 19.80 -8.52 40.25
N LYS A 104 20.93 -9.22 40.47
CA LYS A 104 21.85 -9.62 39.39
C LYS A 104 21.18 -10.53 38.35
N ARG A 105 20.33 -11.46 38.79
CA ARG A 105 19.57 -12.31 37.87
C ARG A 105 18.62 -11.50 37.01
N ASN A 106 17.85 -10.58 37.60
CA ASN A 106 16.95 -9.73 36.82
C ASN A 106 17.71 -8.80 35.85
N GLU A 107 18.90 -8.33 36.23
CA GLU A 107 19.77 -7.55 35.32
C GLU A 107 20.23 -8.36 34.11
N ALA A 108 20.55 -9.65 34.27
CA ALA A 108 20.84 -10.52 33.12
C ALA A 108 19.60 -10.74 32.24
N ASP A 109 18.43 -10.97 32.83
CA ASP A 109 17.17 -11.12 32.11
C ASP A 109 16.79 -9.83 31.34
N GLU A 110 17.04 -8.64 31.92
CA GLU A 110 16.80 -7.34 31.29
C GLU A 110 17.55 -7.18 29.97
N ALA A 111 18.83 -7.58 29.93
CA ALA A 111 19.65 -7.47 28.72
C ALA A 111 19.11 -8.34 27.57
N GLU A 112 18.64 -9.55 27.87
CA GLU A 112 18.03 -10.44 26.86
C GLU A 112 16.70 -9.89 26.34
N ILE A 113 15.85 -9.37 27.25
CA ILE A 113 14.55 -8.76 26.89
C ILE A 113 14.77 -7.51 26.03
N GLN A 114 15.73 -6.66 26.41
CA GLN A 114 16.07 -5.47 25.64
C GLN A 114 16.56 -5.83 24.24
N ALA A 115 17.44 -6.82 24.10
CA ALA A 115 17.91 -7.29 22.81
C ALA A 115 16.75 -7.77 21.91
N LYS A 116 15.80 -8.51 22.46
CA LYS A 116 14.58 -8.94 21.75
C LYS A 116 13.68 -7.77 21.36
N ALA A 117 13.52 -6.78 22.24
CA ALA A 117 12.73 -5.58 21.95
C ALA A 117 13.31 -4.81 20.76
N THR A 118 14.62 -4.53 20.79
CA THR A 118 15.32 -3.83 19.72
C THR A 118 15.34 -4.61 18.41
N GLU A 119 15.42 -5.95 18.46
CA GLU A 119 15.30 -6.79 17.28
C GLU A 119 13.91 -6.67 16.64
N PHE A 120 12.83 -6.68 17.44
CA PHE A 120 11.49 -6.46 16.90
C PHE A 120 11.32 -5.05 16.33
N GLU A 121 11.85 -4.01 16.98
CA GLU A 121 11.84 -2.63 16.44
C GLU A 121 12.53 -2.54 15.09
N LYS A 122 13.67 -3.22 14.92
CA LYS A 122 14.36 -3.26 13.62
C LYS A 122 13.49 -3.89 12.53
N GLN A 123 12.78 -4.98 12.86
CA GLN A 123 11.87 -5.62 11.91
C GLN A 123 10.64 -4.75 11.60
N VAL A 124 10.17 -3.96 12.57
CA VAL A 124 9.11 -2.95 12.34
C VAL A 124 9.58 -1.93 11.30
N ASP A 125 10.77 -1.35 11.49
CA ASP A 125 11.33 -0.36 10.57
C ASP A 125 11.52 -0.92 9.16
N GLU A 126 11.99 -2.17 9.04
CA GLU A 126 12.13 -2.86 7.76
C GLU A 126 10.77 -2.99 7.05
N LYS A 127 9.71 -3.41 7.77
CA LYS A 127 8.36 -3.56 7.22
C LYS A 127 7.71 -2.23 6.84
N LEU A 128 7.90 -1.18 7.66
CA LEU A 128 7.40 0.15 7.34
C LEU A 128 8.06 0.72 6.08
N ARG A 129 9.38 0.56 5.95
CA ARG A 129 10.11 1.00 4.76
C ARG A 129 9.64 0.27 3.50
N ASP A 130 9.42 -1.04 3.59
CA ASP A 130 8.92 -1.82 2.45
C ASP A 130 7.48 -1.39 2.07
N SER A 131 6.65 -1.05 3.06
CA SER A 131 5.31 -0.49 2.83
C SER A 131 5.35 0.87 2.12
N GLU A 132 6.24 1.77 2.53
CA GLU A 132 6.40 3.09 1.89
C GLU A 132 6.78 2.98 0.42
N ILE A 133 7.65 2.02 0.07
CA ILE A 133 8.03 1.76 -1.33
C ILE A 133 6.80 1.35 -2.14
N ARG A 134 5.96 0.45 -1.60
CA ARG A 134 4.73 0.02 -2.27
C ARG A 134 3.68 1.12 -2.38
N GLU A 135 3.57 1.96 -1.35
CA GLU A 135 2.68 3.12 -1.37
C GLU A 135 3.07 4.11 -2.48
N HIS A 136 4.37 4.31 -2.70
CA HIS A 136 4.85 5.13 -3.81
C HIS A 136 4.44 4.55 -5.18
N ARG A 137 4.58 3.23 -5.36
CA ARG A 137 4.15 2.53 -6.58
C ARG A 137 2.66 2.67 -6.81
N HIS A 138 1.86 2.46 -5.77
CA HIS A 138 0.42 2.67 -5.80
C HIS A 138 0.08 4.07 -6.32
N HIS A 139 0.68 5.14 -5.78
CA HIS A 139 0.40 6.50 -6.24
C HIS A 139 0.69 6.72 -7.73
N VAL A 140 1.80 6.18 -8.23
CA VAL A 140 2.16 6.30 -9.65
C VAL A 140 1.18 5.50 -10.53
N LEU A 141 0.78 4.31 -10.09
CA LEU A 141 -0.21 3.49 -10.79
C LEU A 141 -1.60 4.14 -10.78
N THR A 142 -2.07 4.69 -9.66
CA THR A 142 -3.35 5.42 -9.56
C THR A 142 -3.38 6.59 -10.54
N PHE A 143 -2.27 7.32 -10.68
CA PHE A 143 -2.16 8.39 -11.67
C PHE A 143 -2.27 7.85 -13.12
N GLY A 144 -1.61 6.72 -13.41
CA GLY A 144 -1.70 6.04 -14.70
C GLY A 144 -3.12 5.59 -15.05
N VAL A 145 -3.83 4.94 -14.11
CA VAL A 145 -5.23 4.52 -14.27
C VAL A 145 -6.14 5.72 -14.53
N THR A 146 -5.96 6.80 -13.77
CA THR A 146 -6.75 8.04 -13.92
C THR A 146 -6.59 8.63 -15.32
N LEU A 147 -5.37 8.66 -15.86
CA LEU A 147 -5.13 9.11 -17.23
C LEU A 147 -5.82 8.23 -18.28
N LEU A 148 -5.88 6.91 -18.05
CA LEU A 148 -6.59 5.97 -18.93
C LEU A 148 -8.11 6.20 -18.88
N HIS A 149 -8.70 6.46 -17.70
CA HIS A 149 -10.12 6.82 -17.60
C HIS A 149 -10.43 8.14 -18.33
N ILE A 150 -9.59 9.16 -18.19
CA ILE A 150 -9.73 10.42 -18.94
C ILE A 150 -9.62 10.15 -20.46
N SER A 151 -8.68 9.30 -20.88
CA SER A 151 -8.53 8.89 -22.28
C SER A 151 -9.81 8.24 -22.81
N ILE A 152 -10.43 7.31 -22.06
CA ILE A 152 -11.70 6.67 -22.42
C ILE A 152 -12.82 7.72 -22.57
N ALA A 153 -12.98 8.62 -21.61
CA ALA A 153 -13.99 9.68 -21.67
C ALA A 153 -13.81 10.59 -22.90
N VAL A 154 -12.57 10.97 -23.21
CA VAL A 154 -12.24 11.77 -24.39
C VAL A 154 -12.48 10.99 -25.70
N ALA A 155 -12.23 9.67 -25.70
CA ALA A 155 -12.55 8.81 -26.84
C ALA A 155 -14.07 8.76 -27.09
N THR A 156 -14.87 8.62 -26.05
CA THR A 156 -16.35 8.64 -26.12
C THR A 156 -16.88 9.98 -26.66
N LEU A 157 -16.24 11.11 -26.34
CA LEU A 157 -16.60 12.41 -26.92
C LEU A 157 -16.46 12.45 -28.45
N SER A 158 -15.58 11.64 -29.04
CA SER A 158 -15.45 11.52 -30.50
C SER A 158 -16.71 10.95 -31.16
N ILE A 159 -17.42 10.07 -30.44
CA ILE A 159 -18.68 9.48 -30.87
C ILE A 159 -19.77 10.55 -30.85
N VAL A 160 -19.92 11.25 -29.71
CA VAL A 160 -20.94 12.30 -29.51
C VAL A 160 -20.75 13.47 -30.48
N THR A 161 -19.52 13.83 -30.82
CA THR A 161 -19.20 14.96 -31.72
C THR A 161 -19.32 14.62 -33.21
N ARG A 162 -20.10 13.59 -33.57
CA ARG A 162 -20.36 13.13 -34.94
C ARG A 162 -19.08 12.76 -35.70
N GLY A 163 -18.12 12.12 -35.04
CA GLY A 163 -16.94 11.56 -35.70
C GLY A 163 -15.81 12.55 -35.98
N LYS A 164 -15.68 13.63 -35.20
CA LYS A 164 -14.48 14.48 -35.26
C LYS A 164 -13.26 13.66 -34.82
N ARG A 165 -12.16 13.78 -35.56
CA ARG A 165 -10.93 12.98 -35.32
C ARG A 165 -10.02 13.51 -34.22
N TRP A 166 -10.12 14.80 -33.88
CA TRP A 166 -9.24 15.43 -32.89
C TRP A 166 -9.38 14.85 -31.48
N PRO A 167 -10.60 14.61 -30.93
CA PRO A 167 -10.73 13.99 -29.61
C PRO A 167 -10.17 12.56 -29.59
N TRP A 168 -10.34 11.77 -30.65
CA TRP A 168 -9.75 10.42 -30.74
C TRP A 168 -8.21 10.43 -30.76
N LEU A 169 -7.60 11.40 -31.43
CA LEU A 169 -6.14 11.58 -31.37
C LEU A 169 -5.69 12.01 -29.96
N ALA A 170 -6.45 12.88 -29.29
CA ALA A 170 -6.17 13.29 -27.92
C ALA A 170 -6.30 12.13 -26.93
N SER A 171 -7.31 11.25 -27.09
CA SER A 171 -7.45 10.06 -26.25
C SER A 171 -6.28 9.11 -26.43
N LEU A 172 -5.86 8.83 -27.67
CA LEU A 172 -4.67 7.98 -27.91
C LEU A 172 -3.41 8.56 -27.25
N GLY A 173 -3.21 9.89 -27.32
CA GLY A 173 -2.10 10.56 -26.65
C GLY A 173 -2.14 10.42 -25.12
N LEU A 174 -3.31 10.65 -24.53
CA LEU A 174 -3.52 10.49 -23.09
C LEU A 174 -3.37 9.03 -22.63
N GLY A 175 -3.87 8.08 -23.43
CA GLY A 175 -3.76 6.65 -23.15
C GLY A 175 -2.30 6.19 -23.17
N ALA A 176 -1.53 6.60 -24.19
CA ALA A 176 -0.10 6.33 -24.25
C ALA A 176 0.65 6.93 -23.03
N LEU A 177 0.31 8.16 -22.64
CA LEU A 177 0.89 8.79 -21.45
C LEU A 177 0.56 8.03 -20.16
N GLY A 178 -0.68 7.55 -20.01
CA GLY A 178 -1.11 6.73 -18.88
C GLY A 178 -0.33 5.43 -18.75
N ILE A 179 -0.09 4.73 -19.86
CA ILE A 179 0.73 3.50 -19.88
C ILE A 179 2.18 3.79 -19.54
N ILE A 180 2.75 4.86 -20.08
CA ILE A 180 4.12 5.27 -19.79
C ILE A 180 4.26 5.61 -18.29
N ALA A 181 3.32 6.38 -17.74
CA ALA A 181 3.28 6.72 -16.32
C ALA A 181 3.19 5.46 -15.44
N ALA A 182 2.32 4.52 -15.78
CA ALA A 182 2.22 3.24 -15.08
C ALA A 182 3.54 2.43 -15.13
N GLY A 183 4.23 2.44 -16.27
CA GLY A 183 5.54 1.80 -16.42
C GLY A 183 6.62 2.40 -15.52
N PHE A 184 6.57 3.73 -15.27
CA PHE A 184 7.48 4.40 -14.36
C PHE A 184 7.31 4.02 -12.89
N ALA A 185 6.20 3.38 -12.51
CA ALA A 185 6.03 2.89 -11.14
C ALA A 185 7.11 1.87 -10.72
N TYR A 186 7.70 1.18 -11.69
CA TYR A 186 8.69 0.12 -11.46
C TYR A 186 10.12 0.48 -11.89
N ALA A 187 10.36 1.74 -12.29
CA ALA A 187 11.67 2.25 -12.71
C ALA A 187 12.42 2.92 -11.55
#